data_AF-A0A7S7UG45-F1
#
_entry.id   AF-A0A7S7UG45-F1
#
_cell.length_a   1.000
_cell.length_b   1.000
_cell.length_c   1.000
_cell.angle_alpha   90.00
_cell.angle_beta   90.00
_cell.angle_gamma   90.00
#
_symmetry.space_group_name_H-M   'P 1'
#
loop_
_entity.id
_entity.type
_entity.pdbx_description
1 polymer ?
#
loop_
_entity_poly.entity_id
_entity_poly.type
_entity_poly.pdbx_seq_one_letter_code
_entity_poly.pdbx_strand_id
1 'polypeptide(L)'
;MFRCVSTAAALVLFAGSAFVHAQKQTIGAPPESSNMKLVGSNDLQARSAYQPTIHHQGDRWIAYIGHHGGTDDVPAAVNPMTGKAEPNGTSIVDVTDPAHPKYLRHLPGQEGKYESGGAQMVRVCDGKSLPKADPDAVYMLRTFGSEAHEVWNVADPANPVLITRIGGLKDTHKSWWECETGIAYLVSGAPDWRTRRMTQIYDLSDPAHPQKIRDFGLPGQEPGSTGAVPTELHGPISTGPNGNRVYFGYGTNKGGILQIVDREKLLNGPKEPTPDNLRYPEISRLPMSAFNGAHTTFPMLDMPVAEFAEDKDGKTRDIVMIVDEAILNECGEARQMVWFADVTTETRPMMISSYTVPEASGQFCQRGGRFGSHSSNESMAPVYYKKMAFIAFFNAGVRALDIRDPYHPKEVGYFIPSITQATDKRCIPVEGGERCKVAIQTNNVETDDRGYIYIVDRANTGLHVLELTGPARAVAGLPKN
;
A
#
# COMPACT_ATOMS: atom_id res chain seq x y z
N MET A 1 34.66 -63.73 -42.11
CA MET A 1 34.09 -62.51 -42.72
C MET A 1 34.62 -61.31 -41.97
N PHE A 2 35.36 -60.46 -42.66
CA PHE A 2 36.13 -59.36 -42.07
C PHE A 2 35.25 -58.17 -41.69
N ARG A 3 35.61 -57.57 -40.55
CA ARG A 3 35.10 -56.32 -39.98
C ARG A 3 35.42 -55.13 -40.90
N CYS A 4 34.45 -54.22 -41.07
CA CYS A 4 34.70 -52.86 -41.52
C CYS A 4 34.27 -51.90 -40.41
N VAL A 5 35.23 -51.09 -39.95
CA VAL A 5 35.04 -49.98 -39.01
C VAL A 5 34.66 -48.73 -39.82
N SER A 6 33.70 -47.95 -39.36
CA SER A 6 33.49 -46.57 -39.82
C SER A 6 33.06 -45.70 -38.66
N THR A 7 33.89 -44.70 -38.40
CA THR A 7 33.83 -43.69 -37.35
C THR A 7 32.84 -42.60 -37.76
N ALA A 8 31.81 -42.34 -36.97
CA ALA A 8 30.91 -41.20 -37.15
C ALA A 8 31.28 -40.10 -36.14
N ALA A 9 31.64 -38.93 -36.65
CA ALA A 9 31.92 -37.73 -35.86
C ALA A 9 30.62 -37.11 -35.34
N ALA A 10 30.55 -36.87 -34.03
CA ALA A 10 29.45 -36.16 -33.39
C ALA A 10 29.70 -34.64 -33.43
N LEU A 11 28.85 -33.89 -34.13
CA LEU A 11 28.76 -32.44 -34.00
C LEU A 11 28.00 -32.10 -32.72
N VAL A 12 28.69 -31.49 -31.75
CA VAL A 12 28.07 -30.88 -30.57
C VAL A 12 27.75 -29.43 -30.90
N LEU A 13 26.47 -29.12 -31.08
CA LEU A 13 25.95 -27.75 -31.17
C LEU A 13 25.92 -27.14 -29.76
N PHE A 14 26.87 -26.26 -29.46
CA PHE A 14 26.79 -25.37 -28.31
C PHE A 14 25.73 -24.30 -28.60
N ALA A 15 24.54 -24.44 -28.01
CA ALA A 15 23.58 -23.36 -27.91
C ALA A 15 24.14 -22.31 -26.93
N GLY A 16 24.66 -21.21 -27.46
CA GLY A 16 25.13 -20.09 -26.65
C GLY A 16 23.96 -19.46 -25.90
N SER A 17 24.02 -19.50 -24.57
CA SER A 17 23.15 -18.75 -23.69
C SER A 17 23.38 -17.25 -23.95
N ALA A 18 22.50 -16.61 -24.71
CA ALA A 18 22.48 -15.17 -24.80
C ALA A 18 22.12 -14.63 -23.41
N PHE A 19 23.12 -14.16 -22.66
CA PHE A 19 22.91 -13.32 -21.49
C PHE A 19 22.20 -12.05 -21.98
N VAL A 20 20.87 -12.03 -21.89
CA VAL A 20 20.10 -10.80 -22.05
C VAL A 20 20.60 -9.87 -20.95
N HIS A 21 21.41 -8.87 -21.28
CA HIS A 21 21.77 -7.84 -20.32
C HIS A 21 20.50 -7.03 -20.02
N ALA A 22 20.19 -6.80 -18.75
CA ALA A 22 19.15 -5.87 -18.33
C ALA A 22 19.37 -4.55 -19.05
N GLN A 23 18.46 -4.17 -19.95
CA GLN A 23 18.57 -2.89 -20.63
C GLN A 23 18.38 -1.82 -19.56
N LYS A 24 19.45 -1.06 -19.29
CA LYS A 24 19.43 0.05 -18.33
C LYS A 24 18.28 0.99 -18.71
N GLN A 25 17.39 1.31 -17.78
CA GLN A 25 16.34 2.29 -18.05
C GLN A 25 17.00 3.62 -18.47
N THR A 26 16.57 4.17 -19.60
CA THR A 26 17.03 5.46 -20.11
C THR A 26 15.88 6.47 -20.03
N ILE A 27 16.20 7.70 -19.63
CA ILE A 27 15.23 8.80 -19.66
C ILE A 27 14.68 8.93 -21.08
N GLY A 28 13.35 9.03 -21.21
CA GLY A 28 12.65 9.10 -22.50
C GLY A 28 12.34 7.75 -23.16
N ALA A 29 12.74 6.61 -22.56
CA ALA A 29 12.23 5.31 -22.98
C ALA A 29 10.72 5.23 -22.73
N PRO A 30 9.94 4.52 -23.57
CA PRO A 30 8.53 4.27 -23.30
C PRO A 30 8.34 3.39 -22.06
N PRO A 31 7.19 3.48 -21.35
CA PRO A 31 6.90 2.61 -20.23
C PRO A 31 6.75 1.16 -20.69
N GLU A 32 7.14 0.20 -19.83
CA GLU A 32 6.90 -1.21 -20.08
C GLU A 32 5.48 -1.56 -19.62
N SER A 33 4.68 -2.22 -20.45
CA SER A 33 3.31 -2.56 -20.06
C SER A 33 2.76 -3.78 -20.78
N SER A 34 1.78 -4.41 -20.15
CA SER A 34 0.93 -5.46 -20.72
C SER A 34 -0.48 -5.30 -20.19
N ASN A 35 -1.48 -5.25 -21.07
CA ASN A 35 -2.91 -5.11 -20.74
C ASN A 35 -3.25 -3.92 -19.80
N MET A 36 -2.39 -2.91 -19.80
CA MET A 36 -2.57 -1.64 -19.11
C MET A 36 -1.98 -0.54 -19.99
N LYS A 37 -2.50 0.69 -19.90
CA LYS A 37 -1.90 1.85 -20.57
C LYS A 37 -1.98 3.10 -19.70
N LEU A 38 -1.09 4.04 -19.96
CA LEU A 38 -1.11 5.38 -19.37
C LEU A 38 -2.24 6.21 -19.97
N VAL A 39 -3.04 6.83 -19.10
CA VAL A 39 -4.12 7.77 -19.45
C VAL A 39 -3.64 9.20 -19.25
N GLY A 40 -3.02 9.49 -18.11
CA GLY A 40 -2.47 10.80 -17.77
C GLY A 40 -1.47 10.70 -16.64
N SER A 41 -0.78 11.80 -16.35
CA SER A 41 0.25 11.84 -15.31
C SER A 41 0.37 13.24 -14.70
N ASN A 42 0.91 13.30 -13.48
CA ASN A 42 1.32 14.54 -12.84
C ASN A 42 2.67 14.30 -12.15
N ASP A 43 3.62 15.21 -12.27
CA ASP A 43 4.97 15.05 -11.69
C ASP A 43 5.00 15.18 -10.16
N LEU A 44 3.88 15.59 -9.55
CA LEU A 44 3.75 15.89 -8.12
C LEU A 44 4.83 16.86 -7.63
N GLN A 45 5.26 17.77 -8.49
CA GLN A 45 6.36 18.71 -8.23
C GLN A 45 7.65 18.00 -7.80
N ALA A 46 7.92 16.81 -8.38
CA ALA A 46 9.08 15.98 -8.08
C ALA A 46 9.22 15.57 -6.60
N ARG A 47 8.10 15.39 -5.90
CA ARG A 47 8.07 14.90 -4.50
C ARG A 47 7.93 13.38 -4.45
N SER A 48 8.54 12.77 -3.45
CA SER A 48 8.42 11.33 -3.18
C SER A 48 7.01 11.02 -2.71
N ALA A 49 6.34 10.00 -3.26
CA ALA A 49 4.97 9.68 -2.89
C ALA A 49 4.84 8.38 -2.10
N TYR A 50 3.83 8.31 -1.22
CA TYR A 50 3.46 7.12 -0.45
C TYR A 50 2.01 6.72 -0.79
N GLN A 51 1.00 7.20 -0.06
CA GLN A 51 -0.39 6.76 -0.25
C GLN A 51 -1.17 7.74 -1.16
N PRO A 52 -1.74 7.27 -2.29
CA PRO A 52 -2.83 7.95 -2.97
C PRO A 52 -4.18 7.54 -2.36
N THR A 53 -5.07 8.51 -2.21
CA THR A 53 -6.50 8.30 -1.92
C THR A 53 -7.31 9.12 -2.92
N ILE A 54 -8.19 8.46 -3.66
CA ILE A 54 -9.02 9.09 -4.69
C ILE A 54 -10.43 9.23 -4.13
N HIS A 55 -10.95 10.45 -4.11
CA HIS A 55 -12.24 10.74 -3.50
C HIS A 55 -13.14 11.53 -4.47
N HIS A 56 -14.39 11.11 -4.58
CA HIS A 56 -15.40 11.80 -5.38
C HIS A 56 -16.10 12.87 -4.53
N GLN A 57 -15.92 14.14 -4.88
CA GLN A 57 -16.40 15.30 -4.13
C GLN A 57 -17.27 16.18 -5.01
N GLY A 58 -18.57 16.14 -4.79
CA GLY A 58 -19.52 16.79 -5.68
C GLY A 58 -19.48 16.15 -7.07
N ASP A 59 -19.06 16.93 -8.07
CA ASP A 59 -18.90 16.52 -9.47
C ASP A 59 -17.44 16.25 -9.86
N ARG A 60 -16.50 16.36 -8.91
CA ARG A 60 -15.06 16.25 -9.14
C ARG A 60 -14.49 14.99 -8.53
N TRP A 61 -13.41 14.51 -9.15
CA TRP A 61 -12.56 13.47 -8.58
C TRP A 61 -11.25 14.09 -8.14
N ILE A 62 -10.93 13.99 -6.86
CA ILE A 62 -9.72 14.58 -6.28
C ILE A 62 -8.82 13.47 -5.75
N ALA A 63 -7.56 13.49 -6.17
CA ALA A 63 -6.51 12.65 -5.63
C ALA A 63 -5.75 13.39 -4.54
N TYR A 64 -5.66 12.77 -3.37
CA TYR A 64 -4.82 13.19 -2.24
C TYR A 64 -3.63 12.24 -2.18
N ILE A 65 -2.42 12.79 -2.30
CA ILE A 65 -1.20 11.99 -2.31
C ILE A 65 -0.34 12.41 -1.13
N GLY A 66 -0.21 11.50 -0.17
CA GLY A 66 0.74 11.68 0.93
C GLY A 66 2.18 11.46 0.46
N HIS A 67 3.11 12.23 1.02
CA HIS A 67 4.53 12.20 0.68
C HIS A 67 5.39 11.79 1.86
N HIS A 68 6.50 11.11 1.56
CA HIS A 68 7.60 10.99 2.52
C HIS A 68 8.31 12.34 2.68
N GLY A 69 9.16 12.48 3.68
CA GLY A 69 10.12 13.58 3.77
C GLY A 69 11.01 13.67 2.52
N GLY A 70 11.75 14.78 2.42
CA GLY A 70 12.68 14.99 1.31
C GLY A 70 13.85 13.98 1.33
N THR A 71 14.74 14.09 0.35
CA THR A 71 15.95 13.27 0.28
C THR A 71 17.15 14.04 0.82
N ASP A 72 18.33 13.41 0.85
CA ASP A 72 19.56 14.14 1.17
C ASP A 72 19.89 15.21 0.13
N ASP A 73 19.64 14.93 -1.15
CA ASP A 73 19.91 15.84 -2.27
C ASP A 73 18.83 16.93 -2.39
N VAL A 74 17.57 16.61 -2.07
CA VAL A 74 16.43 17.54 -2.12
C VAL A 74 15.62 17.44 -0.82
N PRO A 75 16.09 18.07 0.29
CA PRO A 75 15.41 18.01 1.59
C PRO A 75 14.04 18.69 1.60
N ALA A 76 13.88 19.74 0.79
CA ALA A 76 12.63 20.47 0.61
C ALA A 76 12.48 20.85 -0.86
N ALA A 77 11.55 20.22 -1.57
CA ALA A 77 11.31 20.54 -2.96
C ALA A 77 10.68 21.93 -3.11
N VAL A 78 11.10 22.66 -4.14
CA VAL A 78 10.52 23.96 -4.48
C VAL A 78 9.10 23.75 -4.98
N ASN A 79 8.15 24.44 -4.36
CA ASN A 79 6.78 24.51 -4.82
C ASN A 79 6.68 25.54 -5.97
N PRO A 80 6.42 25.12 -7.22
CA PRO A 80 6.35 26.04 -8.35
C PRO A 80 5.21 27.06 -8.25
N MET A 81 4.17 26.77 -7.46
CA MET A 81 3.03 27.68 -7.27
C MET A 81 3.36 28.84 -6.32
N THR A 82 4.30 28.65 -5.38
CA THR A 82 4.67 29.65 -4.37
C THR A 82 6.10 30.18 -4.53
N GLY A 83 6.94 29.48 -5.29
CA GLY A 83 8.37 29.74 -5.43
C GLY A 83 9.21 29.37 -4.19
N LYS A 84 8.61 28.74 -3.17
CA LYS A 84 9.27 28.45 -1.89
C LYS A 84 9.71 27.00 -1.80
N ALA A 85 10.86 26.77 -1.18
CA ALA A 85 11.25 25.43 -0.73
C ALA A 85 10.37 25.04 0.46
N GLU A 86 9.67 23.92 0.35
CA GLU A 86 8.72 23.46 1.37
C GLU A 86 9.00 21.99 1.71
N PRO A 87 8.97 21.61 2.99
CA PRO A 87 8.97 20.20 3.39
C PRO A 87 7.84 19.48 2.66
N ASN A 88 8.12 18.27 2.18
CA ASN A 88 7.08 17.44 1.59
C ASN A 88 5.91 17.27 2.57
N GLY A 89 4.70 17.07 2.04
CA GLY A 89 3.53 16.81 2.86
C GLY A 89 2.45 16.08 2.08
N THR A 90 1.44 16.81 1.61
CA THR A 90 0.34 16.23 0.83
C THR A 90 0.11 17.04 -0.44
N SER A 91 0.09 16.37 -1.59
CA SER A 91 -0.37 16.95 -2.85
C SER A 91 -1.86 16.71 -3.04
N ILE A 92 -2.57 17.73 -3.51
CA ILE A 92 -3.98 17.66 -3.89
C ILE A 92 -4.06 17.92 -5.40
N VAL A 93 -4.59 16.94 -6.12
CA VAL A 93 -4.62 16.94 -7.59
C VAL A 93 -6.05 16.66 -8.05
N ASP A 94 -6.59 17.51 -8.91
CA ASP A 94 -7.85 17.25 -9.60
C ASP A 94 -7.61 16.20 -10.71
N VAL A 95 -8.32 15.09 -10.62
CA VAL A 95 -8.29 13.97 -11.57
C VAL A 95 -9.67 13.71 -12.17
N THR A 96 -10.52 14.74 -12.21
CA THR A 96 -11.83 14.72 -12.86
C THR A 96 -11.67 14.39 -14.34
N ASP A 97 -10.74 15.06 -15.02
CA ASP A 97 -10.18 14.61 -16.30
C ASP A 97 -8.90 13.79 -16.04
N PRO A 98 -8.97 12.45 -16.11
CA PRO A 98 -7.83 11.57 -15.83
C PRO A 98 -6.70 11.71 -16.86
N ALA A 99 -6.98 12.23 -18.06
CA ALA A 99 -5.96 12.48 -19.08
C ALA A 99 -5.17 13.78 -18.82
N HIS A 100 -5.76 14.72 -18.07
CA HIS A 100 -5.14 16.00 -17.73
C HIS A 100 -5.19 16.31 -16.22
N PRO A 101 -4.53 15.51 -15.35
CA PRO A 101 -4.49 15.77 -13.92
C PRO A 101 -3.95 17.16 -13.58
N LYS A 102 -4.71 17.95 -12.81
CA LYS A 102 -4.37 19.34 -12.47
C LYS A 102 -3.98 19.47 -11.01
N TYR A 103 -2.74 19.86 -10.75
CA TYR A 103 -2.26 20.13 -9.39
C TYR A 103 -2.97 21.36 -8.81
N LEU A 104 -3.58 21.22 -7.63
CA LEU A 104 -4.35 22.28 -6.98
C LEU A 104 -3.60 22.91 -5.82
N ARG A 105 -3.01 22.09 -4.96
CA ARG A 105 -2.41 22.55 -3.71
C ARG A 105 -1.39 21.57 -3.17
N HIS A 106 -0.33 22.12 -2.60
CA HIS A 106 0.58 21.41 -1.71
C HIS A 106 0.32 21.86 -0.26
N LEU A 107 0.20 20.90 0.66
CA LEU A 107 0.12 21.15 2.10
C LEU A 107 1.40 20.62 2.75
N PRO A 108 2.33 21.49 3.22
CA PRO A 108 3.55 21.06 3.88
C PRO A 108 3.30 20.11 5.06
N GLY A 109 4.20 19.14 5.23
CA GLY A 109 4.21 18.18 6.33
C GLY A 109 5.31 18.48 7.35
N GLN A 110 5.70 17.46 8.11
CA GLN A 110 6.80 17.58 9.07
C GLN A 110 8.12 17.71 8.31
N GLU A 111 9.00 18.62 8.77
CA GLU A 111 10.40 18.63 8.36
C GLU A 111 11.09 17.30 8.69
N GLY A 112 11.84 16.78 7.74
CA GLY A 112 12.51 15.49 7.89
C GLY A 112 12.82 14.86 6.55
N LYS A 113 13.56 13.75 6.58
CA LYS A 113 14.02 13.05 5.39
C LYS A 113 13.44 11.66 5.33
N TYR A 114 13.08 11.20 4.14
CA TYR A 114 12.51 9.87 3.94
C TYR A 114 11.36 9.63 4.93
N GLU A 115 11.38 8.52 5.68
CA GLU A 115 10.31 8.21 6.63
C GLU A 115 10.25 9.12 7.87
N SER A 116 11.29 9.90 8.16
CA SER A 116 11.32 10.78 9.35
C SER A 116 10.64 12.13 9.16
N GLY A 117 10.01 12.38 8.02
CA GLY A 117 9.22 13.58 7.76
C GLY A 117 8.08 13.33 6.77
N GLY A 118 7.48 14.42 6.29
CA GLY A 118 6.38 14.36 5.32
C GLY A 118 4.99 14.30 5.94
N ALA A 119 4.06 13.71 5.20
CA ALA A 119 2.68 13.41 5.60
C ALA A 119 2.19 12.24 4.73
N GLN A 120 2.72 11.05 5.01
CA GLN A 120 2.74 9.93 4.08
C GLN A 120 1.36 9.29 3.85
N MET A 121 0.51 9.29 4.88
CA MET A 121 -0.77 8.59 4.85
C MET A 121 -1.92 9.59 4.80
N VAL A 122 -2.93 9.30 3.98
CA VAL A 122 -4.13 10.14 3.82
C VAL A 122 -5.39 9.29 3.68
N ARG A 123 -6.49 9.73 4.29
CA ARG A 123 -7.86 9.21 4.15
C ARG A 123 -8.82 10.37 4.03
N VAL A 124 -9.95 10.16 3.34
CA VAL A 124 -10.93 11.22 3.09
C VAL A 124 -12.33 10.70 3.34
N CYS A 125 -13.16 11.50 4.01
CA CYS A 125 -14.56 11.23 4.24
C CYS A 125 -15.39 12.47 3.90
N ASP A 126 -16.56 12.29 3.29
CA ASP A 126 -17.54 13.36 3.20
C ASP A 126 -18.13 13.64 4.60
N GLY A 127 -18.34 14.91 4.92
CA GLY A 127 -18.95 15.32 6.18
C GLY A 127 -20.37 14.77 6.34
N LYS A 128 -21.16 14.71 5.27
CA LYS A 128 -22.50 14.08 5.26
C LYS A 128 -22.51 12.60 5.63
N SER A 129 -21.39 11.90 5.49
CA SER A 129 -21.26 10.48 5.84
C SER A 129 -20.87 10.29 7.30
N LEU A 130 -20.33 11.32 7.96
CA LEU A 130 -19.90 11.28 9.35
C LEU A 130 -21.07 11.66 10.29
N PRO A 131 -21.27 10.97 11.43
CA PRO A 131 -22.47 11.16 12.25
C PRO A 131 -22.68 12.57 12.85
N LYS A 132 -21.60 13.33 13.10
CA LYS A 132 -21.67 14.62 13.82
C LYS A 132 -20.88 15.73 13.11
N ALA A 133 -20.47 15.51 11.86
CA ALA A 133 -19.68 16.48 11.12
C ALA A 133 -20.56 17.50 10.38
N ASP A 134 -19.95 18.56 9.86
CA ASP A 134 -20.63 19.49 8.94
C ASP A 134 -20.97 18.75 7.63
N PRO A 135 -22.25 18.62 7.23
CA PRO A 135 -22.63 17.87 6.04
C PRO A 135 -22.09 18.46 4.73
N ASP A 136 -21.77 19.76 4.71
CA ASP A 136 -21.24 20.46 3.52
C ASP A 136 -19.70 20.39 3.44
N ALA A 137 -19.05 19.85 4.47
CA ALA A 137 -17.60 19.69 4.51
C ALA A 137 -17.14 18.38 3.84
N VAL A 138 -15.85 18.33 3.52
CA VAL A 138 -15.12 17.11 3.20
C VAL A 138 -13.89 17.09 4.09
N TYR A 139 -13.61 15.99 4.78
CA TYR A 139 -12.52 15.92 5.74
C TYR A 139 -11.42 14.99 5.25
N MET A 140 -10.18 15.47 5.27
CA MET A 140 -8.98 14.68 5.05
C MET A 140 -8.28 14.42 6.38
N LEU A 141 -8.18 13.15 6.77
CA LEU A 141 -7.29 12.69 7.82
C LEU A 141 -5.92 12.37 7.20
N ARG A 142 -4.84 12.88 7.78
CA ARG A 142 -3.47 12.56 7.36
C ARG A 142 -2.52 12.38 8.53
N THR A 143 -1.40 11.69 8.30
CA THR A 143 -0.26 11.82 9.21
C THR A 143 0.43 13.18 9.04
N PHE A 144 1.10 13.65 10.09
CA PHE A 144 2.04 14.76 10.05
C PHE A 144 3.41 14.20 10.49
N GLY A 145 4.09 13.60 9.51
CA GLY A 145 5.35 12.88 9.67
C GLY A 145 5.27 11.81 10.74
N SER A 146 6.00 12.01 11.83
CA SER A 146 6.13 11.09 12.96
C SER A 146 5.49 11.60 14.25
N GLU A 147 4.90 12.80 14.26
CA GLU A 147 4.54 13.51 15.50
C GLU A 147 3.04 13.56 15.79
N ALA A 148 2.20 13.49 14.75
CA ALA A 148 0.77 13.74 14.89
C ALA A 148 -0.06 13.16 13.75
N HIS A 149 -1.37 13.05 13.99
CA HIS A 149 -2.39 12.96 12.94
C HIS A 149 -3.13 14.30 12.85
N GLU A 150 -3.48 14.71 11.64
CA GLU A 150 -4.21 15.95 11.37
C GLU A 150 -5.51 15.67 10.65
N VAL A 151 -6.55 16.43 10.97
CA VAL A 151 -7.78 16.47 10.17
C VAL A 151 -7.93 17.86 9.57
N TRP A 152 -8.17 17.90 8.26
CA TRP A 152 -8.33 19.11 7.45
C TRP A 152 -9.72 19.11 6.82
N ASN A 153 -10.38 20.26 6.76
CA ASN A 153 -11.50 20.48 5.84
C ASN A 153 -10.92 20.80 4.46
N VAL A 154 -11.29 19.99 3.48
CA VAL A 154 -10.84 20.03 2.09
C VAL A 154 -12.02 20.20 1.11
N ALA A 155 -13.19 20.66 1.58
CA ALA A 155 -14.35 20.94 0.73
C ALA A 155 -14.00 21.90 -0.43
N ASP A 156 -13.15 22.89 -0.17
CA ASP A 156 -12.37 23.57 -1.21
C ASP A 156 -10.96 22.96 -1.27
N PRO A 157 -10.68 22.03 -2.19
CA PRO A 157 -9.39 21.35 -2.28
C PRO A 157 -8.24 22.29 -2.68
N ALA A 158 -8.51 23.49 -3.18
CA ALA A 158 -7.49 24.51 -3.46
C ALA A 158 -7.13 25.33 -2.20
N ASN A 159 -8.04 25.44 -1.23
CA ASN A 159 -7.85 26.17 0.02
C ASN A 159 -8.21 25.35 1.28
N PRO A 160 -7.48 24.25 1.57
CA PRO A 160 -7.72 23.44 2.76
C PRO A 160 -7.53 24.21 4.08
N VAL A 161 -8.34 23.87 5.08
CA VAL A 161 -8.29 24.46 6.42
C VAL A 161 -8.03 23.37 7.45
N LEU A 162 -7.00 23.55 8.29
CA LEU A 162 -6.72 22.63 9.39
C LEU A 162 -7.83 22.75 10.44
N ILE A 163 -8.40 21.61 10.83
CA ILE A 163 -9.47 21.52 11.83
C ILE A 163 -8.90 21.13 13.19
N THR A 164 -8.12 20.06 13.23
CA THR A 164 -7.54 19.57 14.49
C THR A 164 -6.26 18.80 14.25
N ARG A 165 -5.45 18.70 15.30
CA ARG A 165 -4.19 17.94 15.33
C ARG A 165 -4.14 17.10 16.61
N ILE A 166 -4.01 15.79 16.44
CA ILE A 166 -3.80 14.81 17.50
C ILE A 166 -2.30 14.56 17.61
N GLY A 167 -1.62 15.29 18.50
CA GLY A 167 -0.15 15.27 18.64
C GLY A 167 0.37 14.55 19.88
N GLY A 168 1.68 14.66 20.11
CA GLY A 168 2.36 13.99 21.22
C GLY A 168 2.66 12.52 20.95
N LEU A 169 2.81 12.16 19.67
CA LEU A 169 2.96 10.80 19.19
C LEU A 169 4.39 10.54 18.73
N LYS A 170 4.71 9.26 18.55
CA LYS A 170 5.96 8.79 17.93
C LYS A 170 5.61 8.00 16.67
N ASP A 171 6.34 8.22 15.59
CA ASP A 171 6.31 7.41 14.37
C ASP A 171 4.88 7.08 13.86
N THR A 172 4.08 8.12 13.61
CA THR A 172 2.77 7.95 12.96
C THR A 172 2.93 7.36 11.56
N HIS A 173 2.05 6.43 11.17
CA HIS A 173 2.23 5.63 9.94
C HIS A 173 0.92 5.47 9.15
N LYS A 174 0.34 4.27 9.06
CA LYS A 174 -0.94 4.03 8.37
C LYS A 174 -2.15 4.51 9.21
N SER A 175 -3.30 4.61 8.55
CA SER A 175 -4.58 4.83 9.21
C SER A 175 -5.74 4.19 8.43
N TRP A 176 -6.80 3.85 9.15
CA TRP A 176 -8.09 3.44 8.58
C TRP A 176 -9.19 4.28 9.23
N TRP A 177 -10.07 4.86 8.42
CA TRP A 177 -11.17 5.69 8.91
C TRP A 177 -12.49 5.18 8.35
N GLU A 178 -13.37 4.71 9.24
CA GLU A 178 -14.73 4.32 8.90
C GLU A 178 -15.60 5.58 8.82
N CYS A 179 -15.88 6.08 7.61
CA CYS A 179 -16.63 7.32 7.46
C CYS A 179 -18.04 7.25 8.09
N GLU A 180 -18.75 6.13 7.94
CA GLU A 180 -20.14 5.99 8.44
C GLU A 180 -20.26 6.02 9.97
N THR A 181 -19.23 5.55 10.68
CA THR A 181 -19.22 5.50 12.15
C THR A 181 -18.40 6.62 12.77
N GLY A 182 -17.48 7.19 12.00
CA GLY A 182 -16.44 8.09 12.49
C GLY A 182 -15.26 7.40 13.17
N ILE A 183 -15.28 6.07 13.34
CA ILE A 183 -14.20 5.35 14.04
C ILE A 183 -12.92 5.35 13.21
N ALA A 184 -11.84 5.85 13.80
CA ALA A 184 -10.52 5.89 13.19
C ALA A 184 -9.52 5.02 13.96
N TYR A 185 -8.81 4.19 13.22
CA TYR A 185 -7.70 3.37 13.68
C TYR A 185 -6.40 4.02 13.21
N LEU A 186 -5.69 4.65 14.14
CA LEU A 186 -4.52 5.46 13.86
C LEU A 186 -3.26 4.69 14.28
N VAL A 187 -2.33 4.46 13.36
CA VAL A 187 -1.06 3.81 13.70
C VAL A 187 -0.08 4.87 14.18
N SER A 188 0.38 4.72 15.41
CA SER A 188 1.32 5.62 16.10
C SER A 188 1.83 4.98 17.38
N GLY A 189 2.93 5.48 17.91
CA GLY A 189 3.47 5.14 19.22
C GLY A 189 3.01 6.13 20.27
N ALA A 190 2.23 5.66 21.25
CA ALA A 190 1.97 6.43 22.46
C ALA A 190 3.26 6.56 23.30
N PRO A 191 3.51 7.69 23.99
CA PRO A 191 4.79 7.96 24.64
C PRO A 191 5.28 6.90 25.64
N ASP A 192 4.35 6.28 26.37
CA ASP A 192 4.54 5.30 27.45
C ASP A 192 4.54 3.84 26.97
N TRP A 193 4.20 3.59 25.70
CA TRP A 193 4.25 2.26 25.10
C TRP A 193 5.68 1.90 24.66
N ARG A 194 5.97 0.60 24.66
CA ARG A 194 7.33 0.06 24.39
C ARG A 194 7.63 -0.14 22.91
N THR A 195 6.67 0.18 22.04
CA THR A 195 6.75 0.05 20.58
C THR A 195 6.54 1.40 19.92
N ARG A 196 7.14 1.60 18.74
CA ARG A 196 7.02 2.87 18.01
C ARG A 196 5.74 2.94 17.18
N ARG A 197 5.14 1.81 16.83
CA ARG A 197 3.89 1.73 16.06
C ARG A 197 2.93 0.73 16.70
N MET A 198 1.81 1.25 17.23
CA MET A 198 0.66 0.51 17.74
C MET A 198 -0.63 1.22 17.31
N THR A 199 -1.81 0.69 17.64
CA THR A 199 -3.09 1.32 17.25
C THR A 199 -3.60 2.22 18.36
N GLN A 200 -3.92 3.45 18.01
CA GLN A 200 -4.77 4.32 18.82
C GLN A 200 -6.12 4.46 18.13
N ILE A 201 -7.20 4.18 18.86
CA ILE A 201 -8.55 4.22 18.31
C ILE A 201 -9.24 5.48 18.80
N TYR A 202 -9.78 6.25 17.86
CA TYR A 202 -10.50 7.49 18.11
C TYR A 202 -11.91 7.45 17.50
N ASP A 203 -12.87 8.05 18.19
CA ASP A 203 -14.11 8.52 17.58
C ASP A 203 -13.83 9.89 16.93
N LEU A 204 -13.84 9.91 15.59
CA LEU A 204 -13.77 11.10 14.75
C LEU A 204 -15.11 11.39 14.06
N SER A 205 -16.24 10.95 14.62
CA SER A 205 -17.59 11.29 14.13
C SER A 205 -17.85 12.80 14.14
N ASP A 206 -17.21 13.52 15.06
CA ASP A 206 -17.02 14.97 15.05
C ASP A 206 -15.52 15.27 14.82
N PRO A 207 -15.11 15.59 13.58
CA PRO A 207 -13.72 15.89 13.25
C PRO A 207 -13.09 17.06 14.02
N ALA A 208 -13.89 17.98 14.58
CA ALA A 208 -13.38 19.11 15.37
C ALA A 208 -13.06 18.70 16.82
N HIS A 209 -13.69 17.63 17.31
CA HIS A 209 -13.55 17.16 18.70
C HIS A 209 -13.21 15.65 18.77
N PRO A 210 -12.01 15.22 18.32
CA PRO A 210 -11.59 13.82 18.42
C PRO A 210 -11.68 13.27 19.85
N GLN A 211 -12.31 12.11 20.00
CA GLN A 211 -12.40 11.43 21.30
C GLN A 211 -11.61 10.14 21.29
N LYS A 212 -10.59 10.03 22.14
CA LYS A 212 -9.81 8.78 22.27
C LYS A 212 -10.69 7.68 22.88
N ILE A 213 -10.76 6.54 22.22
CA ILE A 213 -11.47 5.35 22.70
C ILE A 213 -10.52 4.47 23.53
N ARG A 214 -9.40 4.06 22.94
CA ARG A 214 -8.38 3.22 23.60
C ARG A 214 -7.07 3.17 22.82
N ASP A 215 -6.06 2.66 23.49
CA ASP A 215 -4.81 2.16 22.91
C ASP A 215 -4.90 0.63 22.75
N PHE A 216 -4.36 0.07 21.66
CA PHE A 216 -4.40 -1.36 21.35
C PHE A 216 -3.14 -1.84 20.61
N GLY A 217 -2.67 -3.03 20.95
CA GLY A 217 -1.48 -3.65 20.39
C GLY A 217 -1.32 -5.09 20.85
N LEU A 218 -0.17 -5.71 20.53
CA LEU A 218 0.14 -7.06 20.99
C LEU A 218 0.56 -7.04 22.47
N PRO A 219 0.12 -8.01 23.30
CA PRO A 219 0.60 -8.14 24.67
C PRO A 219 2.14 -8.21 24.75
N GLY A 220 2.74 -7.43 25.65
CA GLY A 220 4.17 -7.14 25.72
C GLY A 220 4.58 -5.78 25.15
N GLN A 221 3.67 -5.06 24.48
CA GLN A 221 3.89 -3.69 24.00
C GLN A 221 3.41 -2.62 25.00
N GLU A 222 2.46 -2.97 25.85
CA GLU A 222 1.81 -2.09 26.82
C GLU A 222 2.78 -1.56 27.90
N PRO A 223 2.44 -0.42 28.54
CA PRO A 223 3.20 0.13 29.65
C PRO A 223 3.38 -0.87 30.81
N GLY A 224 4.57 -0.88 31.42
CA GLY A 224 4.87 -1.75 32.56
C GLY A 224 5.14 -3.23 32.24
N SER A 225 4.96 -3.65 30.97
CA SER A 225 5.34 -5.00 30.55
C SER A 225 6.87 -5.19 30.54
N THR A 226 7.31 -6.46 30.62
CA THR A 226 8.73 -6.85 30.60
C THR A 226 9.00 -7.87 29.49
N GLY A 227 10.27 -8.24 29.28
CA GLY A 227 10.65 -9.22 28.25
C GLY A 227 10.77 -8.64 26.83
N ALA A 228 10.77 -9.51 25.82
CA ALA A 228 10.91 -9.11 24.42
C ALA A 228 9.68 -8.32 23.94
N VAL A 229 9.92 -7.22 23.22
CA VAL A 229 8.83 -6.41 22.64
C VAL A 229 8.35 -7.10 21.35
N PRO A 230 7.05 -7.42 21.23
CA PRO A 230 6.49 -7.97 20.00
C PRO A 230 6.65 -7.02 18.81
N THR A 231 6.60 -7.59 17.61
CA THR A 231 6.72 -6.86 16.33
C THR A 231 5.73 -5.71 16.20
N GLU A 232 6.11 -4.67 15.47
CA GLU A 232 5.35 -3.43 15.34
C GLU A 232 4.16 -3.59 14.39
N LEU A 233 3.11 -2.79 14.61
CA LEU A 233 1.97 -2.73 13.69
C LEU A 233 2.34 -1.94 12.44
N HIS A 234 1.97 -2.44 11.27
CA HIS A 234 2.03 -1.67 10.03
C HIS A 234 0.72 -0.93 9.74
N GLY A 235 -0.41 -1.65 9.71
CA GLY A 235 -1.70 -1.06 9.37
C GLY A 235 -2.90 -1.97 9.69
N PRO A 236 -4.05 -1.36 10.08
CA PRO A 236 -5.33 -2.04 10.16
C PRO A 236 -6.18 -1.83 8.89
N ILE A 237 -7.05 -2.79 8.60
CA ILE A 237 -8.21 -2.61 7.72
C ILE A 237 -9.46 -3.11 8.45
N SER A 238 -10.45 -2.23 8.61
CA SER A 238 -11.73 -2.58 9.22
C SER A 238 -12.78 -2.86 8.16
N THR A 239 -13.62 -3.86 8.42
CA THR A 239 -14.82 -4.21 7.63
C THR A 239 -16.07 -3.48 8.11
N GLY A 240 -15.90 -2.52 9.02
CA GLY A 240 -16.98 -1.71 9.58
C GLY A 240 -17.96 -2.52 10.45
N PRO A 241 -19.09 -1.91 10.83
CA PRO A 241 -20.12 -2.57 11.62
C PRO A 241 -20.67 -3.85 10.99
N ASN A 242 -20.82 -3.87 9.65
CA ASN A 242 -21.42 -4.99 8.93
C ASN A 242 -20.55 -6.25 8.98
N GLY A 243 -19.23 -6.12 8.82
CA GLY A 243 -18.32 -7.26 8.95
C GLY A 243 -17.93 -7.56 10.39
N ASN A 244 -17.98 -6.56 11.29
CA ASN A 244 -17.56 -6.67 12.69
C ASN A 244 -16.12 -7.25 12.86
N ARG A 245 -15.22 -6.97 11.91
CA ARG A 245 -13.83 -7.42 11.96
C ARG A 245 -12.85 -6.30 11.66
N VAL A 246 -11.74 -6.32 12.39
CA VAL A 246 -10.53 -5.57 12.05
C VAL A 246 -9.39 -6.56 11.82
N TYR A 247 -8.72 -6.40 10.68
CA TYR A 247 -7.56 -7.19 10.30
C TYR A 247 -6.31 -6.33 10.46
N PHE A 248 -5.40 -6.74 11.34
CA PHE A 248 -4.15 -6.03 11.60
C PHE A 248 -2.97 -6.78 10.98
N GLY A 249 -2.14 -6.06 10.23
CA GLY A 249 -0.86 -6.54 9.73
C GLY A 249 0.30 -6.05 10.59
N TYR A 250 1.03 -6.99 11.20
CA TYR A 250 2.24 -6.72 11.98
C TYR A 250 3.49 -7.23 11.29
N GLY A 251 4.63 -6.62 11.62
CA GLY A 251 5.94 -7.06 11.16
C GLY A 251 6.10 -6.98 9.65
N THR A 252 6.15 -5.75 9.14
CA THR A 252 6.15 -5.37 7.71
C THR A 252 6.96 -6.22 6.72
N ASN A 253 8.18 -6.62 7.08
CA ASN A 253 9.13 -7.32 6.21
C ASN A 253 9.55 -8.71 6.71
N LYS A 254 9.39 -8.99 8.03
CA LYS A 254 9.87 -10.21 8.66
C LYS A 254 9.05 -10.57 9.89
N GLY A 255 8.83 -11.87 10.09
CA GLY A 255 8.07 -12.38 11.25
C GLY A 255 6.66 -11.82 11.31
N GLY A 256 6.00 -11.72 10.15
CA GLY A 256 4.69 -11.10 10.01
C GLY A 256 3.60 -11.82 10.77
N ILE A 257 2.56 -11.08 11.14
CA ILE A 257 1.35 -11.63 11.77
C ILE A 257 0.13 -10.97 11.14
N LEU A 258 -0.78 -11.78 10.62
CA LEU A 258 -2.18 -11.38 10.43
C LEU A 258 -2.92 -11.64 11.74
N GLN A 259 -3.46 -10.61 12.37
CA GLN A 259 -4.34 -10.72 13.55
C GLN A 259 -5.77 -10.42 13.15
N ILE A 260 -6.70 -11.31 13.54
CA ILE A 260 -8.15 -11.14 13.32
C ILE A 260 -8.77 -10.72 14.65
N VAL A 261 -9.47 -9.59 14.66
CA VAL A 261 -10.02 -8.97 15.87
C VAL A 261 -11.52 -8.70 15.70
N ASP A 262 -12.30 -9.03 16.72
CA ASP A 262 -13.72 -8.69 16.85
C ASP A 262 -13.84 -7.18 17.13
N ARG A 263 -14.46 -6.45 16.20
CA ARG A 263 -14.53 -4.99 16.24
C ARG A 263 -15.38 -4.50 17.42
N GLU A 264 -16.54 -5.08 17.66
CA GLU A 264 -17.42 -4.70 18.76
C GLU A 264 -16.76 -4.93 20.12
N LYS A 265 -16.10 -6.07 20.32
CA LYS A 265 -15.32 -6.31 21.55
C LYS A 265 -14.16 -5.34 21.69
N LEU A 266 -13.49 -4.98 20.59
CA LEU A 266 -12.38 -4.05 20.60
C LEU A 266 -12.83 -2.66 21.08
N LEU A 267 -13.96 -2.17 20.56
CA LEU A 267 -14.48 -0.82 20.85
C LEU A 267 -15.18 -0.72 22.21
N ASN A 268 -15.93 -1.76 22.60
CA ASN A 268 -16.83 -1.72 23.77
C ASN A 268 -16.34 -2.54 24.97
N GLY A 269 -15.29 -3.35 24.80
CA GLY A 269 -14.69 -4.12 25.88
C GLY A 269 -13.85 -3.27 26.86
N PRO A 270 -13.28 -3.89 27.90
CA PRO A 270 -12.39 -3.22 28.85
C PRO A 270 -11.23 -2.50 28.15
N LYS A 271 -10.97 -1.25 28.55
CA LYS A 271 -10.11 -0.31 27.79
C LYS A 271 -8.69 -0.24 28.32
N GLU A 272 -8.46 -0.56 29.59
CA GLU A 272 -7.13 -0.59 30.19
C GLU A 272 -6.25 -1.60 29.44
N PRO A 273 -5.01 -1.26 29.06
CA PRO A 273 -4.18 -2.11 28.22
C PRO A 273 -3.48 -3.21 29.04
N THR A 274 -4.24 -4.04 29.75
CA THR A 274 -3.71 -5.25 30.40
C THR A 274 -3.55 -6.36 29.36
N PRO A 275 -2.66 -7.35 29.58
CA PRO A 275 -2.52 -8.49 28.67
C PRO A 275 -3.85 -9.20 28.35
N ASP A 276 -4.74 -9.33 29.33
CA ASP A 276 -6.04 -9.98 29.14
C ASP A 276 -7.00 -9.11 28.33
N ASN A 277 -7.03 -7.80 28.59
CA ASN A 277 -7.87 -6.87 27.83
C ASN A 277 -7.40 -6.71 26.37
N LEU A 278 -6.08 -6.81 26.12
CA LEU A 278 -5.52 -6.81 24.76
C LEU A 278 -5.82 -8.12 24.01
N ARG A 279 -5.93 -9.25 24.72
CA ARG A 279 -6.35 -10.53 24.12
C ARG A 279 -7.87 -10.65 23.96
N TYR A 280 -8.65 -9.93 24.78
CA TYR A 280 -10.10 -10.05 24.80
C TYR A 280 -10.79 -9.92 23.43
N PRO A 281 -10.45 -8.95 22.56
CA PRO A 281 -11.09 -8.85 21.26
C PRO A 281 -10.41 -9.71 20.18
N GLU A 282 -9.26 -10.34 20.47
CA GLU A 282 -8.57 -11.18 19.50
C GLU A 282 -9.33 -12.50 19.27
N ILE A 283 -9.54 -12.83 18.00
CA ILE A 283 -10.12 -14.10 17.58
C ILE A 283 -9.01 -15.11 17.32
N SER A 284 -8.02 -14.72 16.52
CA SER A 284 -6.87 -15.57 16.20
C SER A 284 -5.71 -14.76 15.59
N ARG A 285 -4.61 -15.46 15.34
CA ARG A 285 -3.45 -14.98 14.61
C ARG A 285 -2.98 -16.03 13.59
N LEU A 286 -2.55 -15.58 12.43
CA LEU A 286 -1.80 -16.37 11.46
C LEU A 286 -0.36 -15.83 11.42
N PRO A 287 0.61 -16.51 12.08
CA PRO A 287 2.02 -16.14 11.97
C PRO A 287 2.55 -16.50 10.57
N MET A 288 3.34 -15.61 10.00
CA MET A 288 4.04 -15.82 8.75
C MET A 288 5.44 -16.39 8.99
N SER A 289 6.10 -16.80 7.91
CA SER A 289 7.53 -17.16 7.93
C SER A 289 8.37 -16.04 8.57
N ALA A 290 9.48 -16.41 9.22
CA ALA A 290 10.45 -15.43 9.74
C ALA A 290 11.03 -14.52 8.63
N PHE A 291 10.92 -14.92 7.36
CA PHE A 291 11.41 -14.18 6.20
C PHE A 291 10.37 -13.22 5.57
N ASN A 292 9.10 -13.29 5.99
CA ASN A 292 8.01 -12.56 5.35
C ASN A 292 7.26 -11.73 6.39
N GLY A 293 6.64 -10.66 5.93
CA GLY A 293 5.94 -9.71 6.79
C GLY A 293 4.49 -9.47 6.41
N ALA A 294 3.70 -8.86 7.29
CA ALA A 294 2.34 -8.45 6.96
C ALA A 294 2.26 -6.91 6.90
N HIS A 295 2.47 -6.33 5.71
CA HIS A 295 2.36 -4.88 5.48
C HIS A 295 0.90 -4.47 5.25
N THR A 296 0.19 -5.12 4.32
CA THR A 296 -1.25 -4.88 4.09
C THR A 296 -2.02 -6.18 4.27
N THR A 297 -3.11 -6.16 5.05
CA THR A 297 -4.00 -7.31 5.25
C THR A 297 -5.39 -6.96 4.73
N PHE A 298 -5.60 -7.13 3.42
CA PHE A 298 -6.79 -6.69 2.69
C PHE A 298 -7.88 -7.79 2.69
N PRO A 299 -9.01 -7.60 3.40
CA PRO A 299 -10.06 -8.60 3.50
C PRO A 299 -10.98 -8.59 2.28
N MET A 300 -11.29 -9.79 1.81
CA MET A 300 -12.22 -10.13 0.74
C MET A 300 -13.15 -11.22 1.27
N LEU A 301 -14.14 -10.79 2.05
CA LEU A 301 -15.12 -11.70 2.67
C LEU A 301 -16.09 -12.22 1.61
N ASP A 302 -16.80 -13.32 1.87
CA ASP A 302 -17.82 -13.89 0.97
C ASP A 302 -17.35 -13.99 -0.50
N MET A 303 -16.11 -14.40 -0.73
CA MET A 303 -15.58 -14.65 -2.07
C MET A 303 -16.25 -15.89 -2.66
N PRO A 304 -16.98 -15.78 -3.77
CA PRO A 304 -17.45 -16.96 -4.48
C PRO A 304 -16.26 -17.68 -5.11
N VAL A 305 -16.11 -18.98 -4.85
CA VAL A 305 -15.08 -19.81 -5.50
C VAL A 305 -15.76 -20.66 -6.57
N ALA A 306 -15.54 -20.32 -7.83
CA ALA A 306 -16.27 -20.94 -8.95
C ALA A 306 -16.12 -22.46 -9.01
N GLU A 307 -14.92 -22.98 -8.73
CA GLU A 307 -14.65 -24.42 -8.69
C GLU A 307 -15.43 -25.14 -7.57
N PHE A 308 -15.78 -24.43 -6.50
CA PHE A 308 -16.50 -24.98 -5.34
C PHE A 308 -18.01 -24.69 -5.40
N ALA A 309 -18.54 -24.23 -6.54
CA ALA A 309 -19.93 -23.80 -6.65
C ALA A 309 -20.94 -24.93 -6.36
N GLU A 310 -20.59 -26.17 -6.71
CA GLU A 310 -21.40 -27.37 -6.49
C GLU A 310 -21.09 -28.07 -5.16
N ASP A 311 -20.12 -27.56 -4.39
CA ASP A 311 -19.82 -28.11 -3.07
C ASP A 311 -20.95 -27.81 -2.09
N LYS A 312 -21.28 -28.82 -1.28
CA LYS A 312 -22.29 -28.68 -0.21
C LYS A 312 -21.93 -27.55 0.76
N ASP A 313 -20.65 -27.49 1.16
CA ASP A 313 -20.14 -26.57 2.18
C ASP A 313 -18.92 -25.82 1.61
N GLY A 314 -18.89 -24.49 1.76
CA GLY A 314 -17.70 -23.70 1.41
C GLY A 314 -17.59 -23.18 -0.02
N LYS A 315 -18.71 -23.11 -0.75
CA LYS A 315 -18.83 -22.40 -2.04
C LYS A 315 -18.43 -20.92 -1.98
N THR A 316 -18.50 -20.32 -0.80
CA THR A 316 -17.98 -19.00 -0.48
C THR A 316 -16.90 -19.11 0.59
N ARG A 317 -15.86 -18.29 0.46
CA ARG A 317 -14.74 -18.23 1.40
C ARG A 317 -14.50 -16.80 1.85
N ASP A 318 -14.08 -16.63 3.09
CA ASP A 318 -13.51 -15.36 3.54
C ASP A 318 -12.01 -15.40 3.31
N ILE A 319 -11.49 -14.49 2.49
CA ILE A 319 -10.08 -14.46 2.12
C ILE A 319 -9.46 -13.17 2.65
N VAL A 320 -8.23 -13.25 3.15
CA VAL A 320 -7.40 -12.06 3.41
C VAL A 320 -6.18 -12.13 2.50
N MET A 321 -6.02 -11.13 1.63
CA MET A 321 -4.79 -10.94 0.87
C MET A 321 -3.78 -10.22 1.76
N ILE A 322 -2.64 -10.86 1.98
CA ILE A 322 -1.54 -10.32 2.77
C ILE A 322 -0.44 -9.90 1.80
N VAL A 323 -0.08 -8.63 1.81
CA VAL A 323 1.01 -8.07 0.99
C VAL A 323 2.17 -7.79 1.93
N ASP A 324 3.34 -8.32 1.61
CA ASP A 324 4.59 -8.05 2.31
C ASP A 324 5.21 -6.73 1.79
N GLU A 325 6.20 -6.15 2.48
CA GLU A 325 7.01 -5.03 1.96
C GLU A 325 8.51 -5.36 1.85
N ALA A 326 9.06 -5.15 0.65
CA ALA A 326 10.51 -5.04 0.45
C ALA A 326 11.05 -3.70 0.98
N ILE A 327 12.11 -3.75 1.79
CA ILE A 327 12.75 -2.57 2.38
C ILE A 327 14.19 -2.34 1.87
N LEU A 328 14.83 -3.34 1.26
CA LEU A 328 16.19 -3.24 0.75
C LEU A 328 16.28 -3.22 -0.78
N ASN A 329 17.27 -2.49 -1.28
CA ASN A 329 17.56 -2.40 -2.71
C ASN A 329 18.27 -3.67 -3.23
N GLU A 330 18.13 -3.91 -4.53
CA GLU A 330 18.88 -4.94 -5.28
C GLU A 330 18.80 -6.35 -4.65
N CYS A 331 17.64 -6.69 -4.09
CA CYS A 331 17.37 -8.01 -3.49
C CYS A 331 18.31 -8.37 -2.33
N GLY A 332 18.75 -7.38 -1.55
CA GLY A 332 19.57 -7.58 -0.35
C GLY A 332 18.85 -8.23 0.84
N GLU A 333 17.65 -8.75 0.64
CA GLU A 333 16.77 -9.35 1.66
C GLU A 333 15.99 -10.54 1.09
N ALA A 334 15.25 -11.24 1.95
CA ALA A 334 14.36 -12.31 1.53
C ALA A 334 13.23 -11.75 0.63
N ARG A 335 12.82 -12.53 -0.37
CA ARG A 335 11.78 -12.12 -1.32
C ARG A 335 10.45 -11.86 -0.59
N GLN A 336 9.97 -10.63 -0.73
CA GLN A 336 8.67 -10.20 -0.23
C GLN A 336 7.61 -10.42 -1.32
N MET A 337 6.48 -11.04 -0.92
CA MET A 337 5.48 -11.62 -1.82
C MET A 337 4.06 -11.20 -1.44
N VAL A 338 3.09 -11.65 -2.24
CA VAL A 338 1.67 -11.59 -1.91
C VAL A 338 1.21 -12.97 -1.48
N TRP A 339 0.41 -13.07 -0.43
CA TRP A 339 -0.14 -14.31 0.11
C TRP A 339 -1.65 -14.21 0.22
N PHE A 340 -2.35 -15.33 0.10
CA PHE A 340 -3.80 -15.39 0.30
C PHE A 340 -4.11 -16.36 1.43
N ALA A 341 -4.78 -15.87 2.47
CA ALA A 341 -5.22 -16.65 3.61
C ALA A 341 -6.72 -16.92 3.51
N ASP A 342 -7.13 -18.18 3.64
CA ASP A 342 -8.52 -18.52 3.93
C ASP A 342 -8.76 -18.33 5.43
N VAL A 343 -9.68 -17.42 5.75
CA VAL A 343 -10.10 -17.08 7.11
C VAL A 343 -11.56 -17.44 7.38
N THR A 344 -12.21 -18.23 6.51
CA THR A 344 -13.61 -18.67 6.66
C THR A 344 -13.86 -19.31 8.02
N THR A 345 -12.88 -20.08 8.52
CA THR A 345 -12.83 -20.48 9.93
C THR A 345 -11.86 -19.56 10.65
N GLU A 346 -12.37 -18.45 11.20
CA GLU A 346 -11.55 -17.36 11.73
C GLU A 346 -10.62 -17.78 12.88
N THR A 347 -10.93 -18.87 13.59
CA THR A 347 -10.06 -19.40 14.66
C THR A 347 -8.91 -20.27 14.14
N ARG A 348 -8.93 -20.61 12.85
CA ARG A 348 -7.94 -21.49 12.17
C ARG A 348 -7.66 -20.98 10.75
N PRO A 349 -7.18 -19.74 10.60
CA PRO A 349 -6.81 -19.22 9.30
C PRO A 349 -5.68 -20.06 8.69
N MET A 350 -5.66 -20.19 7.36
CA MET A 350 -4.62 -20.96 6.66
C MET A 350 -4.17 -20.27 5.38
N MET A 351 -2.87 -20.39 5.07
CA MET A 351 -2.33 -19.93 3.80
C MET A 351 -2.71 -20.90 2.69
N ILE A 352 -3.34 -20.38 1.62
CA ILE A 352 -3.83 -21.19 0.51
C ILE A 352 -3.05 -20.98 -0.79
N SER A 353 -2.46 -19.80 -0.99
CA SER A 353 -1.67 -19.50 -2.20
C SER A 353 -0.74 -18.31 -2.00
N SER A 354 0.11 -18.07 -2.99
CA SER A 354 0.97 -16.89 -3.06
C SER A 354 1.24 -16.46 -4.51
N TYR A 355 1.72 -15.22 -4.66
CA TYR A 355 2.14 -14.65 -5.93
C TYR A 355 3.42 -13.82 -5.76
N THR A 356 4.31 -13.90 -6.75
CA THR A 356 5.44 -12.98 -6.89
C THR A 356 5.81 -12.76 -8.35
N VAL A 357 6.34 -11.58 -8.66
CA VAL A 357 6.91 -11.30 -9.97
C VAL A 357 8.17 -12.14 -10.17
N PRO A 358 8.30 -12.90 -11.27
CA PRO A 358 9.54 -13.61 -11.58
C PRO A 358 10.68 -12.62 -11.80
N GLU A 359 11.75 -12.71 -11.01
CA GLU A 359 12.93 -11.82 -11.09
C GLU A 359 13.48 -11.71 -12.51
N ALA A 360 13.62 -12.86 -13.18
CA ALA A 360 14.17 -12.98 -14.52
C ALA A 360 13.32 -12.30 -15.61
N SER A 361 12.04 -11.97 -15.33
CA SER A 361 11.16 -11.31 -16.31
C SER A 361 11.55 -9.86 -16.61
N GLY A 362 12.31 -9.21 -15.71
CA GLY A 362 12.80 -7.85 -15.91
C GLY A 362 14.19 -7.58 -15.35
N GLN A 363 14.89 -8.63 -14.87
CA GLN A 363 16.19 -8.55 -14.19
C GLN A 363 16.16 -7.54 -13.04
N PHE A 364 15.11 -7.64 -12.25
CA PHE A 364 14.74 -6.61 -11.29
C PHE A 364 15.73 -6.49 -10.13
N CYS A 365 16.50 -7.53 -9.81
CA CYS A 365 17.56 -7.39 -8.81
C CYS A 365 18.71 -6.52 -9.34
N GLN A 366 19.04 -6.63 -10.64
CA GLN A 366 20.13 -5.84 -11.24
C GLN A 366 19.65 -4.46 -11.73
N ARG A 367 18.35 -4.26 -11.97
CA ARG A 367 17.76 -2.99 -12.44
C ARG A 367 18.03 -1.82 -11.49
N GLY A 368 18.11 -2.08 -10.18
CA GLY A 368 18.33 -1.07 -9.14
C GLY A 368 17.07 -0.75 -8.34
N GLY A 369 17.22 -0.17 -7.16
CA GLY A 369 16.10 0.06 -6.24
C GLY A 369 15.55 -1.22 -5.61
N ARG A 370 14.45 -1.10 -4.87
CA ARG A 370 13.78 -2.24 -4.24
C ARG A 370 13.04 -3.08 -5.28
N PHE A 371 13.01 -4.39 -5.06
CA PHE A 371 12.24 -5.35 -5.84
C PHE A 371 11.55 -6.37 -4.93
N GLY A 372 10.22 -6.31 -4.91
CA GLY A 372 9.35 -7.11 -4.06
C GLY A 372 8.00 -6.40 -3.94
N SER A 373 7.02 -7.03 -3.30
CA SER A 373 5.74 -6.39 -3.04
C SER A 373 5.89 -5.18 -2.09
N HIS A 374 4.91 -4.29 -2.10
CA HIS A 374 4.77 -3.24 -1.09
C HIS A 374 3.30 -3.10 -0.64
N SER A 375 2.45 -2.51 -1.47
CA SER A 375 1.04 -2.31 -1.09
C SER A 375 0.08 -2.67 -2.21
N SER A 376 -1.09 -3.14 -1.82
CA SER A 376 -2.25 -3.26 -2.70
C SER A 376 -2.99 -1.92 -2.81
N ASN A 377 -3.89 -1.83 -3.78
CA ASN A 377 -5.02 -0.91 -3.67
C ASN A 377 -5.85 -1.27 -2.42
N GLU A 378 -6.50 -0.27 -1.84
CA GLU A 378 -7.28 -0.45 -0.61
C GLU A 378 -8.78 -0.10 -0.83
N SER A 379 -9.14 0.43 -2.00
CA SER A 379 -10.53 0.58 -2.42
C SER A 379 -11.25 -0.77 -2.51
N MET A 380 -12.46 -0.81 -1.93
CA MET A 380 -13.39 -1.94 -2.00
C MET A 380 -14.51 -1.69 -3.02
N ALA A 381 -14.30 -0.77 -3.97
CA ALA A 381 -15.24 -0.45 -5.04
C ALA A 381 -15.63 -1.70 -5.87
N PRO A 382 -16.93 -1.91 -6.18
CA PRO A 382 -17.39 -3.09 -6.93
C PRO A 382 -16.75 -3.28 -8.32
N VAL A 383 -16.17 -2.23 -8.90
CA VAL A 383 -15.48 -2.31 -10.20
C VAL A 383 -14.33 -3.32 -10.18
N TYR A 384 -13.60 -3.44 -9.07
CA TYR A 384 -12.45 -4.35 -8.95
C TYR A 384 -12.52 -5.28 -7.74
N TYR A 385 -13.19 -4.89 -6.65
CA TYR A 385 -13.24 -5.67 -5.43
C TYR A 385 -13.69 -7.12 -5.68
N LYS A 386 -12.97 -8.09 -5.08
CA LYS A 386 -13.14 -9.55 -5.27
C LYS A 386 -12.86 -10.09 -6.68
N LYS A 387 -12.48 -9.24 -7.64
CA LYS A 387 -12.20 -9.63 -9.03
C LYS A 387 -10.73 -9.41 -9.41
N MET A 388 -10.22 -8.23 -9.08
CA MET A 388 -8.86 -7.83 -9.38
C MET A 388 -8.21 -7.16 -8.17
N ALA A 389 -6.92 -7.45 -7.99
CA ALA A 389 -6.05 -6.74 -7.07
C ALA A 389 -4.92 -6.08 -7.85
N PHE A 390 -4.58 -4.85 -7.49
CA PHE A 390 -3.44 -4.13 -8.02
C PHE A 390 -2.37 -4.03 -6.94
N ILE A 391 -1.16 -4.50 -7.25
CA ILE A 391 -0.07 -4.58 -6.28
C ILE A 391 1.12 -3.76 -6.78
N ALA A 392 1.55 -2.79 -5.99
CA ALA A 392 2.80 -2.10 -6.21
C ALA A 392 3.99 -3.04 -5.90
N PHE A 393 4.94 -3.10 -6.82
CA PHE A 393 6.10 -4.00 -6.80
C PHE A 393 7.42 -3.23 -6.99
N PHE A 394 7.49 -2.00 -6.47
CA PHE A 394 8.65 -1.11 -6.59
C PHE A 394 9.18 -0.99 -8.03
N ASN A 395 10.42 -1.42 -8.30
CA ASN A 395 11.03 -1.30 -9.63
C ASN A 395 10.39 -2.20 -10.71
N ALA A 396 9.50 -3.11 -10.29
CA ALA A 396 8.66 -3.92 -11.14
C ALA A 396 7.28 -3.26 -11.39
N GLY A 397 7.09 -1.99 -11.03
CA GLY A 397 5.87 -1.24 -11.35
C GLY A 397 4.65 -1.74 -10.58
N VAL A 398 3.47 -1.63 -11.19
CA VAL A 398 2.21 -2.18 -10.65
C VAL A 398 1.83 -3.46 -11.39
N ARG A 399 1.30 -4.44 -10.65
CA ARG A 399 0.83 -5.74 -11.13
C ARG A 399 -0.67 -5.87 -10.96
N ALA A 400 -1.37 -6.26 -12.02
CA ALA A 400 -2.81 -6.49 -12.01
C ALA A 400 -3.06 -8.01 -11.92
N LEU A 401 -3.62 -8.47 -10.81
CA LEU A 401 -3.88 -9.87 -10.52
C LEU A 401 -5.38 -10.17 -10.65
N ASP A 402 -5.72 -11.21 -11.41
CA ASP A 402 -7.01 -11.90 -11.31
C ASP A 402 -7.02 -12.73 -10.03
N ILE A 403 -7.94 -12.39 -9.14
CA ILE A 403 -8.06 -12.98 -7.79
C ILE A 403 -9.40 -13.68 -7.58
N ARG A 404 -10.18 -13.89 -8.65
CA ARG A 404 -11.47 -14.61 -8.58
C ARG A 404 -11.28 -16.07 -8.15
N ASP A 405 -10.11 -16.64 -8.45
CA ASP A 405 -9.62 -17.87 -7.83
C ASP A 405 -8.49 -17.52 -6.85
N PRO A 406 -8.78 -17.36 -5.55
CA PRO A 406 -7.77 -17.02 -4.55
C PRO A 406 -6.78 -18.17 -4.27
N TYR A 407 -7.04 -19.39 -4.76
CA TYR A 407 -6.09 -20.52 -4.67
C TYR A 407 -5.05 -20.48 -5.80
N HIS A 408 -5.36 -19.80 -6.92
CA HIS A 408 -4.46 -19.68 -8.07
C HIS A 408 -4.46 -18.26 -8.64
N PRO A 409 -4.01 -17.25 -7.86
CA PRO A 409 -3.97 -15.86 -8.32
C PRO A 409 -3.07 -15.73 -9.56
N LYS A 410 -3.52 -14.98 -10.56
CA LYS A 410 -2.84 -14.88 -11.86
C LYS A 410 -2.61 -13.45 -12.28
N GLU A 411 -1.36 -13.10 -12.63
CA GLU A 411 -1.09 -11.83 -13.29
C GLU A 411 -1.75 -11.79 -14.68
N VAL A 412 -2.51 -10.73 -14.92
CA VAL A 412 -3.20 -10.47 -16.20
C VAL A 412 -2.80 -9.15 -16.82
N GLY A 413 -1.98 -8.34 -16.14
CA GLY A 413 -1.40 -7.12 -16.70
C GLY A 413 -0.37 -6.50 -15.77
N TYR A 414 0.43 -5.59 -16.32
CA TYR A 414 1.37 -4.78 -15.55
C TYR A 414 1.64 -3.44 -16.24
N PHE A 415 2.12 -2.47 -15.46
CA PHE A 415 2.65 -1.21 -15.96
C PHE A 415 3.87 -0.79 -15.14
N ILE A 416 4.98 -0.50 -15.81
CA ILE A 416 6.23 0.01 -15.23
C ILE A 416 6.46 1.39 -15.84
N PRO A 417 6.34 2.48 -15.04
CA PRO A 417 6.63 3.82 -15.53
C PRO A 417 8.06 3.96 -16.07
N SER A 418 8.23 4.92 -16.97
CA SER A 418 9.54 5.38 -17.39
C SER A 418 10.19 6.23 -16.30
N ILE A 419 11.51 6.17 -16.18
CA ILE A 419 12.25 7.14 -15.37
C ILE A 419 12.20 8.53 -16.02
N THR A 420 12.24 9.57 -15.19
CA THR A 420 12.32 10.97 -15.60
C THR A 420 13.61 11.60 -15.07
N GLN A 421 13.86 12.88 -15.40
CA GLN A 421 14.95 13.64 -14.79
C GLN A 421 14.77 13.82 -13.27
N ALA A 422 13.54 13.79 -12.79
CA ALA A 422 13.23 13.89 -11.36
C ALA A 422 13.44 12.56 -10.62
N THR A 423 13.54 11.43 -11.34
CA THR A 423 13.62 10.12 -10.69
C THR A 423 14.88 10.00 -9.83
N ASP A 424 14.67 9.87 -8.52
CA ASP A 424 15.73 9.85 -7.52
C ASP A 424 16.53 8.53 -7.53
N LYS A 425 17.80 8.62 -7.16
CA LYS A 425 18.74 7.50 -7.18
C LYS A 425 18.49 6.53 -6.02
N ARG A 426 18.78 5.25 -6.24
CA ARG A 426 18.72 4.17 -5.25
C ARG A 426 20.09 3.58 -5.07
N CYS A 427 20.62 3.69 -3.87
CA CYS A 427 22.00 3.33 -3.55
C CYS A 427 22.06 2.05 -2.72
N ILE A 428 23.16 1.33 -2.85
CA ILE A 428 23.56 0.27 -1.93
C ILE A 428 24.97 0.55 -1.41
N PRO A 429 25.29 0.13 -0.17
CA PRO A 429 26.67 0.15 0.31
C PRO A 429 27.51 -0.84 -0.50
N VAL A 430 28.72 -0.42 -0.87
CA VAL A 430 29.75 -1.25 -1.51
C VAL A 430 31.10 -0.96 -0.85
N GLU A 431 32.10 -1.81 -1.08
CA GLU A 431 33.45 -1.54 -0.60
C GLU A 431 33.94 -0.18 -1.13
N GLY A 432 34.34 0.73 -0.23
CA GLY A 432 34.84 2.06 -0.58
C GLY A 432 33.78 3.13 -0.89
N GLY A 433 32.47 2.87 -0.68
CA GLY A 433 31.44 3.90 -0.83
C GLY A 433 30.04 3.36 -1.11
N GLU A 434 29.32 4.03 -2.02
CA GLU A 434 27.98 3.64 -2.44
C GLU A 434 27.90 3.49 -3.95
N ARG A 435 27.07 2.53 -4.40
CA ARG A 435 26.71 2.38 -5.81
C ARG A 435 25.25 2.73 -6.00
N CYS A 436 24.98 3.78 -6.77
CA CYS A 436 23.62 4.27 -7.03
C CYS A 436 23.16 3.97 -8.45
N LYS A 437 21.88 3.61 -8.59
CA LYS A 437 21.17 3.46 -9.88
C LYS A 437 19.88 4.28 -9.85
N VAL A 438 19.47 4.81 -11.00
CA VAL A 438 18.17 5.46 -11.15
C VAL A 438 17.18 4.42 -11.62
N ALA A 439 16.13 4.19 -10.83
CA ALA A 439 15.07 3.25 -11.12
C ALA A 439 13.76 3.75 -10.52
N ILE A 440 12.65 3.51 -11.21
CA ILE A 440 11.32 3.75 -10.65
C ILE A 440 11.14 2.92 -9.37
N GLN A 441 10.28 3.41 -8.49
CA GLN A 441 9.90 2.77 -7.25
C GLN A 441 8.40 3.01 -7.04
N THR A 442 7.56 2.36 -7.86
CA THR A 442 6.11 2.42 -7.69
C THR A 442 5.78 1.93 -6.29
N ASN A 443 5.31 2.85 -5.45
CA ASN A 443 5.25 2.65 -4.01
C ASN A 443 3.87 2.16 -3.60
N ASN A 444 2.83 2.92 -3.94
CA ASN A 444 1.45 2.47 -3.70
C ASN A 444 0.59 2.67 -4.94
N VAL A 445 -0.54 1.99 -4.89
CA VAL A 445 -1.58 2.02 -5.90
C VAL A 445 -2.94 2.22 -5.23
N GLU A 446 -3.85 2.91 -5.90
CA GLU A 446 -5.27 2.98 -5.54
C GLU A 446 -6.14 2.94 -6.80
N THR A 447 -7.43 2.68 -6.64
CA THR A 447 -8.40 2.64 -7.74
C THR A 447 -9.65 3.47 -7.42
N ASP A 448 -10.38 3.88 -8.45
CA ASP A 448 -11.66 4.58 -8.31
C ASP A 448 -12.83 3.83 -8.97
N ASP A 449 -14.06 4.28 -8.71
CA ASP A 449 -15.28 3.64 -9.24
C ASP A 449 -15.42 3.73 -10.76
N ARG A 450 -14.67 4.64 -11.41
CA ARG A 450 -14.64 4.77 -12.88
C ARG A 450 -13.77 3.69 -13.53
N GLY A 451 -13.00 2.95 -12.73
CA GLY A 451 -12.08 1.92 -13.18
C GLY A 451 -10.68 2.43 -13.50
N TYR A 452 -10.31 3.65 -13.09
CA TYR A 452 -8.94 4.11 -13.21
C TYR A 452 -8.08 3.56 -12.08
N ILE A 453 -6.79 3.38 -12.39
CA ILE A 453 -5.78 2.90 -11.46
C ILE A 453 -4.72 3.99 -11.31
N TYR A 454 -4.44 4.38 -10.08
CA TYR A 454 -3.56 5.48 -9.72
C TYR A 454 -2.33 4.91 -9.04
N ILE A 455 -1.16 5.07 -9.64
CA ILE A 455 0.10 4.64 -9.04
C ILE A 455 0.97 5.85 -8.75
N VAL A 456 1.65 5.80 -7.61
CA VAL A 456 2.54 6.89 -7.18
C VAL A 456 3.92 6.34 -6.85
N ASP A 457 4.94 7.13 -7.11
CA ASP A 457 6.33 6.69 -7.07
C ASP A 457 7.12 7.34 -5.93
N ARG A 458 7.79 6.54 -5.09
CA ARG A 458 8.62 7.07 -3.98
C ARG A 458 9.93 7.69 -4.46
N ALA A 459 10.32 7.42 -5.70
CA ALA A 459 11.50 7.98 -6.32
C ALA A 459 11.17 9.20 -7.17
N ASN A 460 10.15 9.97 -6.81
CA ASN A 460 9.80 11.26 -7.40
C ASN A 460 9.38 11.18 -8.88
N THR A 461 9.05 9.99 -9.39
CA THR A 461 8.57 9.84 -10.79
C THR A 461 7.13 10.35 -10.97
N GLY A 462 6.42 10.64 -9.87
CA GLY A 462 5.11 11.28 -9.89
C GLY A 462 3.92 10.32 -9.80
N LEU A 463 2.74 10.85 -10.14
CA LEU A 463 1.46 10.16 -10.25
C LEU A 463 1.23 9.73 -11.70
N HIS A 464 0.79 8.47 -11.88
CA HIS A 464 0.34 7.96 -13.17
C HIS A 464 -1.09 7.43 -13.03
N VAL A 465 -1.96 7.88 -13.93
CA VAL A 465 -3.34 7.40 -14.07
C VAL A 465 -3.36 6.40 -15.21
N LEU A 466 -3.82 5.20 -14.91
CA LEU A 466 -3.80 4.05 -15.82
C LEU A 466 -5.21 3.53 -16.04
N GLU A 467 -5.40 2.81 -17.15
CA GLU A 467 -6.58 1.99 -17.37
C GLU A 467 -6.20 0.58 -17.85
N LEU A 468 -7.05 -0.40 -17.56
CA LEU A 468 -6.92 -1.74 -18.11
C LEU A 468 -7.22 -1.75 -19.61
N THR A 469 -6.47 -2.58 -20.34
CA THR A 469 -6.66 -2.86 -21.77
C THR A 469 -6.72 -4.37 -22.02
N GLY A 470 -7.12 -4.75 -23.23
CA GLY A 470 -7.06 -6.15 -23.67
C GLY A 470 -7.86 -7.12 -22.77
N PRO A 471 -7.38 -8.37 -22.59
CA PRO A 471 -8.04 -9.38 -21.78
C PRO A 471 -8.26 -9.01 -20.30
N ALA A 472 -7.43 -8.12 -19.72
CA ALA A 472 -7.59 -7.71 -18.32
C ALA A 472 -8.91 -6.98 -18.07
N ARG A 473 -9.43 -6.23 -19.07
CA ARG A 473 -10.77 -5.59 -18.98
C ARG A 473 -11.87 -6.62 -18.81
N ALA A 474 -11.78 -7.75 -19.50
CA ALA A 474 -12.77 -8.81 -19.41
C ALA A 474 -12.78 -9.48 -18.03
N VAL A 475 -11.62 -9.63 -17.39
CA VAL A 475 -11.50 -10.13 -16.01
C VAL A 475 -12.23 -9.21 -15.02
N ALA A 476 -12.07 -7.89 -15.17
CA ALA A 476 -12.75 -6.89 -14.34
C ALA A 476 -14.26 -6.77 -14.62
N GLY A 477 -14.75 -7.35 -15.72
CA GLY A 477 -16.13 -7.20 -16.19
C GLY A 477 -16.40 -5.85 -16.86
N LEU A 478 -15.35 -5.18 -17.35
CA LEU A 478 -15.46 -3.89 -18.04
C LEU A 478 -15.82 -4.09 -19.53
N PRO A 479 -16.53 -3.13 -20.16
CA PRO A 479 -16.79 -3.16 -21.59
C PRO A 479 -15.50 -3.27 -22.41
N LYS A 480 -15.55 -3.99 -23.54
CA LYS A 480 -14.45 -4.01 -24.50
C LYS A 480 -14.28 -2.59 -25.07
N ASN A 481 -13.03 -2.12 -25.11
CA ASN A 481 -12.67 -0.86 -25.76
C ASN A 481 -12.76 -0.99 -27.28
#